data_AF-A0A431I325-F1
#
_entry.id   AF-A0A431I325-F1
#
_cell.length_a   1.000
_cell.length_b   1.000
_cell.length_c   1.000
_cell.angle_alpha   90.00
_cell.angle_beta   90.00
_cell.angle_gamma   90.00
#
_symmetry.space_group_name_H-M   'P 1'
#
loop_
_entity.id
_entity.type
_entity.pdbx_description
1 polymer ?
#
loop_
_entity_poly.entity_id
_entity_poly.type
_entity_poly.pdbx_seq_one_letter_code
_entity_poly.pdbx_strand_id
1 'polypeptide(L)'
;MMVVSMKTILEIGGGLTPYFILYGIPLAPETDYICLDVFERNLDIAKREYEAVKNTPGVMYPRRVTWMLHDAIDVPLPDASVDEVVLSNTLSAPIHWNWNKDVYIASGLQTTIKS
;
A
#
# COMPACT_ATOMS: atom_id res chain seq x y z
N MET A 1 2.25 30.31 -17.04
CA MET A 1 2.92 29.11 -16.51
C MET A 1 1.95 28.41 -15.59
N MET A 2 1.65 27.13 -15.82
CA MET A 2 0.89 26.32 -14.86
C MET A 2 1.86 25.90 -13.75
N VAL A 3 1.56 26.26 -12.51
CA VAL A 3 2.29 25.76 -11.34
C VAL A 3 1.82 24.33 -11.14
N VAL A 4 2.68 23.38 -11.46
CA VAL A 4 2.40 21.96 -11.20
C VAL A 4 2.71 21.73 -9.72
N SER A 5 1.68 21.55 -8.89
CA SER A 5 1.86 21.33 -7.46
C SER A 5 2.41 19.92 -7.24
N MET A 6 3.54 19.82 -6.57
CA MET A 6 3.99 18.54 -6.03
C MET A 6 2.95 18.05 -5.02
N LYS A 7 2.53 16.79 -5.17
CA LYS A 7 1.60 16.13 -4.25
C LYS A 7 2.29 14.96 -3.58
N THR A 8 2.03 14.76 -2.29
CA THR A 8 2.44 13.58 -1.54
C THR A 8 1.21 12.77 -1.15
N ILE A 9 1.19 11.50 -1.57
CA ILE A 9 0.09 10.57 -1.30
C ILE A 9 0.59 9.49 -0.35
N LEU A 10 -0.16 9.23 0.72
CA LEU A 10 0.03 8.10 1.63
C LEU A 10 -1.03 7.04 1.38
N GLU A 11 -0.64 5.83 0.97
CA GLU A 11 -1.52 4.66 0.93
C GLU A 11 -1.24 3.77 2.16
N ILE A 12 -2.27 3.56 2.97
CA ILE A 12 -2.22 2.71 4.16
C ILE A 12 -2.75 1.32 3.80
N GLY A 13 -2.00 0.27 4.11
CA GLY A 13 -2.34 -1.11 3.73
C GLY A 13 -2.04 -1.43 2.27
N GLY A 14 -1.15 -0.66 1.64
CA GLY A 14 -0.83 -0.80 0.22
C GLY A 14 0.07 -2.00 -0.10
N GLY A 15 0.58 -2.77 0.88
CA GLY A 15 1.58 -3.78 0.59
C GLY A 15 1.03 -4.99 -0.18
N LEU A 16 -0.12 -5.56 0.23
CA LEU A 16 -0.65 -6.77 -0.43
C LEU A 16 -1.31 -6.45 -1.78
N THR A 17 -1.88 -5.25 -1.89
CA THR A 17 -2.56 -4.76 -3.09
C THR A 17 -2.25 -3.28 -3.27
N PRO A 18 -1.04 -2.91 -3.74
CA PRO A 18 -0.72 -1.50 -3.93
C PRO A 18 -1.58 -0.98 -5.07
N TYR A 19 -2.66 -0.29 -4.73
CA TYR A 19 -3.75 -0.07 -5.69
C TYR A 19 -3.31 0.80 -6.86
N PHE A 20 -2.47 1.79 -6.56
CA PHE A 20 -1.88 2.66 -7.58
C PHE A 20 -0.88 1.94 -8.48
N ILE A 21 -0.22 0.90 -7.97
CA ILE A 21 0.80 0.15 -8.70
C ILE A 21 0.14 -0.95 -9.56
N LEU A 22 -0.82 -1.69 -8.99
CA LEU A 22 -1.47 -2.82 -9.66
C LEU A 22 -2.59 -2.42 -10.61
N TYR A 23 -3.39 -1.43 -10.24
CA TYR A 23 -4.53 -1.00 -11.07
C TYR A 23 -4.19 0.19 -11.97
N GLY A 24 -2.93 0.64 -11.96
CA GLY A 24 -2.44 1.71 -12.82
C GLY A 24 -3.25 2.99 -12.63
N ILE A 25 -3.71 3.28 -11.41
CA ILE A 25 -4.32 4.58 -11.12
C ILE A 25 -3.25 5.62 -11.42
N PRO A 26 -3.44 6.46 -12.46
CA PRO A 26 -2.35 7.26 -12.97
C PRO A 26 -1.95 8.29 -11.92
N LEU A 27 -0.74 8.16 -11.40
CA LEU A 27 -0.14 9.21 -10.58
C LEU A 27 0.57 10.18 -11.49
N ALA A 28 0.45 11.47 -11.18
CA ALA A 28 1.18 12.48 -11.93
C ALA A 28 2.70 12.28 -11.71
N PRO A 29 3.56 12.46 -12.72
CA PRO A 29 5.01 12.22 -12.61
C PRO A 29 5.72 13.02 -11.51
N GLU A 30 5.10 14.08 -11.02
CA GLU A 30 5.56 14.92 -9.91
C GLU A 30 5.12 14.42 -8.52
N THR A 31 4.29 13.38 -8.46
CA THR A 31 3.73 12.85 -7.22
C THR A 31 4.77 12.05 -6.44
N ASP A 32 4.86 12.30 -5.15
CA ASP A 32 5.54 11.42 -4.21
C ASP A 32 4.53 10.46 -3.60
N TYR A 33 4.86 9.18 -3.58
CA TYR A 33 3.97 8.13 -3.08
C TYR A 33 4.63 7.40 -1.90
N ILE A 34 3.87 7.21 -0.82
CA ILE A 34 4.27 6.48 0.37
C ILE A 34 3.35 5.26 0.50
N CYS A 35 3.93 4.06 0.41
CA CYS A 35 3.22 2.81 0.65
C CYS A 35 3.53 2.35 2.09
N LEU A 36 2.51 2.35 2.94
CA LEU A 36 2.60 1.89 4.32
C LEU A 36 1.91 0.54 4.47
N ASP A 37 2.58 -0.40 5.15
CA ASP A 37 2.00 -1.66 5.57
C ASP A 37 2.63 -2.10 6.89
N VAL A 38 1.91 -2.88 7.69
CA VAL A 38 2.40 -3.42 8.96
C VAL A 38 3.17 -4.72 8.77
N PHE A 39 3.04 -5.37 7.61
CA PHE A 39 3.73 -6.61 7.30
C PHE A 39 4.83 -6.40 6.24
N GLU A 40 6.07 -6.71 6.60
CA GLU A 40 7.23 -6.61 5.69
C GLU A 40 7.04 -7.39 4.39
N ARG A 41 6.51 -8.62 4.49
CA ARG A 41 6.21 -9.47 3.32
C ARG A 41 5.31 -8.77 2.30
N ASN A 42 4.34 -7.97 2.77
CA ASN A 42 3.44 -7.25 1.89
C ASN A 42 4.20 -6.15 1.15
N LEU A 43 5.04 -5.38 1.85
CA LEU A 43 5.89 -4.37 1.21
C LEU A 43 6.83 -4.97 0.17
N ASP A 44 7.37 -6.17 0.41
CA ASP A 44 8.24 -6.84 -0.55
C ASP A 44 7.50 -7.28 -1.82
N ILE A 45 6.24 -7.72 -1.69
CA ILE A 45 5.36 -7.97 -2.84
C ILE A 45 5.15 -6.66 -3.60
N ALA A 46 4.74 -5.58 -2.92
CA ALA A 46 4.50 -4.30 -3.57
C ALA A 46 5.73 -3.74 -4.29
N LYS A 47 6.93 -3.85 -3.70
CA LYS A 47 8.20 -3.48 -4.34
C LYS A 47 8.42 -4.28 -5.62
N ARG A 48 8.24 -5.60 -5.58
CA ARG A 48 8.43 -6.47 -6.74
C ARG A 48 7.46 -6.11 -7.87
N GLU A 49 6.17 -5.94 -7.54
CA GLU A 49 5.16 -5.55 -8.52
C GLU A 49 5.48 -4.17 -9.12
N TYR A 50 5.88 -3.20 -8.30
CA TYR A 50 6.32 -1.87 -8.75
C TYR A 50 7.48 -1.96 -9.74
N GLU A 51 8.52 -2.72 -9.41
CA GLU A 51 9.69 -2.92 -10.28
C GLU A 51 9.32 -3.60 -11.61
N ALA A 52 8.38 -4.54 -11.58
CA ALA A 52 7.90 -5.23 -12.79
C ALA A 52 7.17 -4.26 -13.73
N VAL A 53 6.40 -3.31 -13.18
CA VAL A 53 5.61 -2.41 -14.00
C VAL A 53 6.36 -1.15 -14.40
N LYS A 54 7.24 -0.54 -13.56
CA LYS A 54 7.78 0.83 -13.67
C LYS A 54 8.38 1.29 -15.02
N ASN A 55 8.68 0.36 -15.91
CA ASN A 55 9.25 0.62 -17.23
C ASN A 55 8.29 0.26 -18.39
N THR A 56 7.04 -0.07 -18.08
CA THR A 56 6.04 -0.46 -19.07
C THR A 56 5.58 0.77 -19.84
N PRO A 57 5.67 0.78 -21.18
CA PRO A 57 5.23 1.91 -21.98
C PRO A 57 3.76 2.25 -21.73
N GLY A 58 3.48 3.55 -21.52
CA GLY A 58 2.11 4.05 -21.31
C GLY A 58 1.61 4.01 -19.88
N VAL A 59 2.40 3.51 -18.92
CA VAL A 59 2.05 3.59 -17.49
C VAL A 59 2.75 4.79 -16.86
N MET A 60 2.00 5.59 -16.10
CA MET A 60 2.53 6.74 -15.37
C MET A 60 2.94 6.32 -13.96
N TYR A 61 4.13 6.75 -13.53
CA TYR A 61 4.71 6.41 -12.24
C TYR A 61 4.93 7.65 -11.39
N PRO A 62 4.83 7.53 -10.05
CA PRO A 62 5.21 8.60 -9.16
C PRO A 62 6.69 8.91 -9.31
N ARG A 63 7.06 10.16 -9.03
CA ARG A 63 8.45 10.64 -8.99
C ARG A 63 9.31 9.81 -8.06
N ARG A 64 8.74 9.44 -6.92
CA ARG A 64 9.40 8.74 -5.82
C ARG A 64 8.41 7.86 -5.10
N VAL A 65 8.87 6.67 -4.73
CA VAL A 65 8.15 5.75 -3.86
C VAL A 65 8.92 5.55 -2.56
N THR A 66 8.21 5.66 -1.44
CA THR A 66 8.72 5.35 -0.10
C THR A 66 7.97 4.13 0.43
N TRP A 67 8.70 3.13 0.90
CA TRP A 67 8.14 1.93 1.51
C TRP A 67 8.27 2.05 3.03
N MET A 68 7.16 2.01 3.75
CA MET A 68 7.12 2.29 5.18
C MET A 68 6.53 1.09 5.93
N LEU A 69 7.37 0.44 6.73
CA LEU A 69 6.94 -0.62 7.65
C LEU A 69 6.52 0.02 8.97
N HIS A 70 5.21 0.22 9.16
CA HIS A 70 4.68 0.82 10.36
C HIS A 70 3.21 0.44 10.60
N ASP A 71 2.78 0.53 11.85
CA ASP A 71 1.35 0.50 12.18
C ASP A 71 0.70 1.83 11.77
N ALA A 72 -0.46 1.74 11.13
CA ALA A 72 -1.26 2.89 10.71
C ALA A 72 -1.79 3.74 11.88
N ILE A 73 -1.82 3.18 13.09
CA ILE A 73 -2.22 3.88 14.32
C ILE A 73 -1.14 4.88 14.77
N ASP A 74 0.12 4.65 14.40
CA ASP A 74 1.27 5.45 14.84
C ASP A 74 2.17 5.81 13.65
N VAL A 75 1.66 6.53 12.65
CA VAL A 75 2.46 6.84 11.45
C VAL A 75 3.58 7.84 11.79
N PRO A 76 4.87 7.55 11.50
CA PRO A 76 6.01 8.39 11.87
C PRO A 76 6.20 9.56 10.88
N LEU A 77 5.11 10.26 10.57
CA LEU A 77 5.07 11.41 9.69
C LEU A 77 4.60 12.65 10.48
N PRO A 78 5.15 13.84 10.19
CA PRO A 78 4.64 15.07 10.78
C PRO A 78 3.16 15.30 10.39
N ASP A 79 2.41 15.96 11.27
CA ASP A 79 1.05 16.37 10.96
C ASP A 79 1.00 17.19 9.66
N ALA A 80 -0.01 16.89 8.83
CA ALA A 80 -0.23 17.53 7.52
C ALA A 80 0.97 17.45 6.55
N SER A 81 1.84 16.43 6.68
CA SER A 81 2.96 16.22 5.75
C SER A 81 2.58 15.54 4.43
N VAL A 82 1.31 15.15 4.27
CA VAL A 82 0.78 14.51 3.06
C VAL A 82 -0.49 15.22 2.62
N ASP A 83 -0.67 15.33 1.30
CA ASP A 83 -1.83 16.02 0.71
C ASP A 83 -3.06 15.12 0.67
N GLU A 84 -2.85 13.81 0.47
CA GLU A 84 -3.91 12.82 0.32
C GLU A 84 -3.57 11.52 1.06
N VAL A 85 -4.60 10.91 1.66
CA VAL A 85 -4.53 9.59 2.30
C VAL A 85 -5.48 8.66 1.60
N VAL A 86 -4.98 7.47 1.25
CA VAL A 86 -5.74 6.45 0.53
C VAL A 86 -5.85 5.20 1.39
N LEU A 87 -7.09 4.73 1.56
CA LEU A 87 -7.45 3.52 2.29
C LEU A 87 -8.15 2.56 1.32
N SER A 88 -7.42 1.58 0.81
CA SER A 88 -7.94 0.61 -0.16
C SER A 88 -8.24 -0.72 0.53
N ASN A 89 -9.50 -0.95 0.90
CA ASN A 89 -9.92 -2.14 1.67
C ASN A 89 -9.20 -2.35 3.02
N THR A 90 -8.45 -1.36 3.49
CA THR A 90 -7.71 -1.39 4.75
C THR A 90 -8.65 -1.49 5.95
N LEU A 91 -9.76 -0.74 5.92
CA LEU A 91 -10.76 -0.73 6.99
C LEU A 91 -11.61 -2.02 7.02
N SER A 92 -11.74 -2.71 5.88
CA SER A 92 -12.44 -4.00 5.81
C SER A 92 -11.52 -5.18 6.05
N ALA A 93 -10.20 -5.02 5.98
CA ALA A 93 -9.23 -6.09 6.19
C ALA A 93 -9.48 -6.91 7.48
N PRO A 94 -9.82 -6.32 8.64
CA PRO A 94 -10.16 -7.09 9.83
C PRO A 94 -11.38 -8.01 9.65
N ILE A 95 -12.38 -7.59 8.86
CA ILE A 95 -13.56 -8.41 8.54
C ILE A 95 -13.17 -9.58 7.64
N HIS A 96 -12.34 -9.34 6.61
CA HIS A 96 -11.82 -10.39 5.74
C HIS A 96 -10.90 -11.38 6.48
N TRP A 97 -10.12 -10.90 7.45
CA TRP A 97 -9.32 -11.75 8.34
C TRP A 97 -10.18 -12.60 9.26
N ASN A 98 -11.24 -12.04 9.85
CA ASN A 98 -12.17 -12.80 10.68
C ASN A 98 -12.95 -13.85 9.88
N TRP A 99 -13.35 -13.54 8.64
CA TRP A 99 -13.97 -14.53 7.76
C TRP A 99 -13.01 -15.65 7.32
N ASN A 100 -11.72 -15.35 7.17
CA ASN A 100 -10.72 -16.38 6.86
C ASN A 100 -10.37 -17.29 8.05
N LYS A 101 -10.49 -16.82 9.31
CA LYS A 101 -10.24 -17.69 10.47
C LYS A 101 -11.16 -18.91 10.48
N ASP A 102 -12.43 -18.74 10.15
CA ASP A 102 -13.38 -19.85 10.13
C ASP A 102 -13.14 -20.82 8.96
N VAL A 103 -12.63 -20.34 7.83
CA VAL A 103 -12.26 -21.18 6.66
C VAL A 103 -10.99 -22.00 6.94
N TYR A 104 -10.00 -21.45 7.65
CA TYR A 104 -8.80 -22.19 8.05
C TYR A 104 -9.09 -23.26 9.12
N ILE A 105 -10.02 -22.98 10.05
CA ILE A 105 -10.46 -23.97 11.06
C ILE A 105 -11.23 -25.12 10.39
N ALA A 106 -12.07 -24.83 9.38
CA ALA A 106 -12.83 -25.85 8.67
C ALA A 106 -12.01 -26.70 7.67
N SER A 107 -10.87 -26.20 7.18
CA SER A 107 -9.99 -26.89 6.22
C SER A 107 -8.86 -27.70 6.85
N GLY A 108 -8.77 -27.77 8.18
CA GLY A 108 -7.78 -28.60 8.90
C GLY A 108 -6.33 -28.10 8.82
N LEU A 109 -6.07 -26.94 8.22
CA LEU A 109 -4.75 -26.30 8.20
C LEU A 109 -4.55 -25.46 9.46
N GLN A 110 -4.23 -26.13 10.57
CA GLN A 110 -3.69 -25.49 11.76
C GLN A 110 -2.27 -24.97 11.46
N THR A 111 -2.13 -23.68 11.17
CA THR A 111 -0.85 -22.99 11.38
C THR A 111 -0.85 -22.43 12.79
N THR A 112 -0.09 -23.10 13.66
CA THR A 112 0.15 -22.69 15.04
C THR A 112 0.87 -21.33 15.05
N ILE A 113 0.12 -20.24 15.18
CA ILE A 113 0.71 -18.96 15.57
C ILE A 113 0.89 -19.04 17.09
N LYS A 114 2.10 -19.37 17.52
CA LYS A 114 2.49 -19.26 18.93
C LYS A 114 2.52 -17.77 19.31
N SER A 115 1.87 -17.47 20.43
CA SER A 115 1.92 -16.19 21.13
C SER A 115 3.31 -15.90 21.68
#